data_AF-A0A5S3WPV2-F1
#
_entry.id   AF-A0A5S3WPV2-F1
#
_cell.length_a   1.000
_cell.length_b   1.000
_cell.length_c   1.000
_cell.angle_alpha   90.00
_cell.angle_beta   90.00
_cell.angle_gamma   90.00
#
_symmetry.space_group_name_H-M   'P 1'
#
loop_
_entity.id
_entity.type
_entity.pdbx_description
1 polymer ?
#
loop_
_entity_poly.entity_id
_entity_poly.type
_entity_poly.pdbx_seq_one_letter_code
_entity_poly.pdbx_strand_id
1 'polypeptide(L)'
;MKAYLLLAAMGLGVISLSSQAATVECVISGTPTPQEWSSPVCASPTTSTASSVVFRLNTSKPVAEVSWTYQSQHSGRWDCRNGQYCRFSNYSSSPSGSAEACATRVLYKDGTWENLNSCAYGSYWHGSGPILKPFNVDVPEAAFSSEQLID
;
A
#
# COMPACT_ATOMS: atom_id res chain seq x y z
N MET A 1 -30.75 -35.16 -52.23
CA MET A 1 -31.11 -34.88 -50.82
C MET A 1 -30.19 -33.79 -50.32
N LYS A 2 -30.73 -32.64 -49.90
CA LYS A 2 -29.96 -31.48 -49.44
C LYS A 2 -29.40 -31.76 -48.04
N ALA A 3 -28.08 -31.70 -47.88
CA ALA A 3 -27.42 -31.77 -46.58
C ALA A 3 -27.08 -30.35 -46.12
N TYR A 4 -27.59 -29.99 -44.95
CA TYR A 4 -27.30 -28.76 -44.22
C TYR A 4 -26.02 -28.94 -43.41
N LEU A 5 -25.08 -27.99 -43.46
CA LEU A 5 -24.04 -27.84 -42.45
C LEU A 5 -23.89 -26.36 -42.05
N LEU A 6 -24.59 -26.07 -40.95
CA LEU A 6 -24.45 -25.04 -39.92
C LEU A 6 -23.25 -24.07 -40.03
N LEU A 7 -23.56 -22.81 -40.32
CA LEU A 7 -22.78 -21.66 -39.84
C LEU A 7 -23.38 -21.20 -38.49
N ALA A 8 -22.57 -21.22 -37.42
CA ALA A 8 -22.78 -20.37 -36.26
C ALA A 8 -21.44 -20.17 -35.53
N ALA A 9 -20.71 -19.15 -35.97
CA ALA A 9 -19.61 -18.57 -35.24
C ALA A 9 -20.19 -17.65 -34.14
N MET A 10 -20.07 -18.05 -32.88
CA MET A 10 -20.40 -17.24 -31.69
C MET A 10 -19.50 -17.73 -30.57
N GLY A 11 -18.74 -16.94 -29.83
CA GLY A 11 -18.33 -15.55 -29.91
C GLY A 11 -17.14 -15.48 -28.95
N LEU A 12 -16.04 -14.85 -29.37
CA LEU A 12 -14.91 -14.60 -28.48
C LEU A 12 -15.39 -13.60 -27.42
N GLY A 13 -15.81 -14.13 -26.27
CA GLY A 13 -16.03 -13.34 -25.07
C GLY A 13 -14.71 -12.72 -24.67
N VAL A 14 -14.51 -11.46 -25.04
CA VAL A 14 -13.47 -10.62 -24.45
C VAL A 14 -13.81 -10.50 -22.97
N ILE A 15 -13.15 -11.33 -22.16
CA ILE A 15 -13.06 -11.10 -20.72
C ILE A 15 -12.24 -9.83 -20.60
N SER A 16 -12.92 -8.69 -20.46
CA SER A 16 -12.30 -7.43 -20.10
C SER A 16 -11.73 -7.59 -18.68
N LEU A 17 -10.54 -8.16 -18.58
CA LEU A 17 -9.72 -8.09 -17.39
C LEU A 17 -9.37 -6.62 -17.22
N SER A 18 -10.12 -5.90 -16.40
CA SER A 18 -9.73 -4.60 -15.88
C SER A 18 -8.46 -4.82 -15.05
N SER A 19 -7.31 -4.78 -15.72
CA SER A 19 -6.01 -4.73 -15.08
C SER A 19 -5.94 -3.41 -14.32
N GLN A 20 -6.33 -3.43 -13.05
CA GLN A 20 -6.08 -2.33 -12.13
C GLN A 20 -4.56 -2.28 -11.95
N ALA A 21 -3.95 -1.16 -12.36
CA ALA A 21 -2.53 -0.96 -12.18
C ALA A 21 -2.20 -1.03 -10.69
N ALA A 22 -1.09 -1.71 -10.34
CA ALA A 22 -0.64 -1.76 -8.97
C ALA A 22 -0.28 -0.35 -8.48
N THR A 23 -0.87 0.08 -7.38
CA THR A 23 -0.72 1.43 -6.83
C THR A 23 -0.34 1.38 -5.37
N VAL A 24 0.55 2.29 -4.95
CA VAL A 24 0.82 2.50 -3.53
C VAL A 24 -0.25 3.41 -2.96
N GLU A 25 -0.80 2.99 -1.83
CA GLU A 25 -1.72 3.75 -1.00
C GLU A 25 -1.07 4.01 0.36
N CYS A 26 -1.51 5.06 1.04
CA CYS A 26 -1.08 5.35 2.39
C CYS A 26 -2.24 5.68 3.33
N VAL A 27 -1.97 5.53 4.62
CA VAL A 27 -2.85 5.88 5.73
C VAL A 27 -1.99 6.31 6.93
N ILE A 28 -2.54 7.16 7.80
CA ILE A 28 -1.83 7.65 8.99
C ILE A 28 -2.38 6.92 10.22
N SER A 29 -1.46 6.43 11.05
CA SER A 29 -1.74 5.82 12.36
C SER A 29 -1.50 6.85 13.47
N GLY A 30 -2.27 6.74 14.55
CA GLY A 30 -2.25 7.69 15.65
C GLY A 30 -3.18 8.89 15.45
N THR A 31 -4.29 8.70 14.73
CA THR A 31 -5.23 9.78 14.37
C THR A 31 -6.47 9.79 15.26
N PRO A 32 -7.18 10.92 15.39
CA PRO A 32 -8.35 11.01 16.27
C PRO A 32 -9.56 10.20 15.76
N THR A 33 -9.62 9.92 14.46
CA THR A 33 -10.67 9.15 13.81
C THR A 33 -10.09 8.07 12.89
N PRO A 34 -10.85 7.02 12.57
CA PRO A 34 -10.51 6.07 11.50
C PRO A 34 -10.25 6.79 10.18
N GLN A 35 -9.39 6.18 9.36
CA GLN A 35 -9.06 6.66 8.02
C GLN A 35 -9.14 5.54 7.01
N GLU A 36 -9.51 5.93 5.80
CA GLU A 36 -9.45 5.07 4.63
C GLU A 36 -8.07 5.18 3.98
N TRP A 37 -7.71 4.12 3.24
CA TRP A 37 -6.52 4.11 2.41
C TRP A 37 -6.70 5.07 1.24
N SER A 38 -5.66 5.85 0.93
CA SER A 38 -5.69 6.84 -0.14
C SER A 38 -4.46 6.74 -1.02
N SER A 39 -4.64 6.97 -2.32
CA SER A 39 -3.55 7.12 -3.29
C SER A 39 -3.72 8.45 -4.05
N PRO A 40 -2.63 9.19 -4.33
CA PRO A 40 -1.25 8.97 -3.90
C PRO A 40 -0.92 9.68 -2.59
N VAL A 41 -1.87 10.38 -1.96
CA VAL A 41 -1.61 11.22 -0.78
C VAL A 41 -2.59 10.90 0.35
N CYS A 42 -2.07 10.81 1.56
CA CYS A 42 -2.84 10.78 2.79
C CYS A 42 -2.36 11.90 3.74
N ALA A 43 -3.31 12.54 4.42
CA ALA A 43 -3.02 13.68 5.27
C ALA A 43 -4.00 13.71 6.45
N SER A 44 -3.49 13.88 7.67
CA SER A 44 -4.35 13.85 8.85
C SER A 44 -3.68 14.40 10.10
N PRO A 45 -4.46 15.03 11.01
CA PRO A 45 -3.96 15.36 12.33
C PRO A 45 -3.70 14.10 13.17
N THR A 46 -2.74 14.19 14.09
CA THR A 46 -2.39 13.09 15.01
C THR A 46 -2.63 13.47 16.46
N THR A 47 -2.97 12.48 17.28
CA THR A 47 -3.20 12.67 18.72
C THR A 47 -1.89 12.85 19.51
N SER A 48 -0.75 12.53 18.89
CA SER A 48 0.58 12.74 19.47
C SER A 48 1.62 13.02 18.37
N THR A 49 2.80 13.50 18.77
CA THR A 49 3.96 13.67 17.90
C THR A 49 4.57 12.34 17.45
N ALA A 50 4.39 11.27 18.24
CA ALA A 50 4.70 9.91 17.87
C ALA A 50 3.57 9.35 16.98
N SER A 51 3.75 9.47 15.67
CA SER A 51 2.81 9.01 14.65
C SER A 51 3.49 8.06 13.68
N SER A 52 2.71 7.33 12.90
CA SER A 52 3.23 6.50 11.84
C SER A 52 2.48 6.73 10.53
N VAL A 53 3.18 6.61 9.41
CA VAL A 53 2.57 6.49 8.09
C VAL A 53 2.71 5.04 7.65
N VAL A 54 1.61 4.44 7.24
CA VAL A 54 1.59 3.07 6.73
C VAL A 54 1.28 3.13 5.24
N PHE A 55 2.10 2.48 4.46
CA PHE A 55 1.99 2.33 3.02
C PHE A 55 1.63 0.88 2.70
N ARG A 56 0.82 0.68 1.65
CA ARG A 56 0.53 -0.64 1.10
C ARG A 56 0.58 -0.61 -0.41
N LEU A 57 1.06 -1.70 -1.02
CA LEU A 57 0.86 -1.94 -2.44
C LEU A 57 -0.53 -2.56 -2.65
N ASN A 58 -1.42 -1.81 -3.29
CA ASN A 58 -2.74 -2.29 -3.73
C ASN A 58 -2.61 -2.87 -5.15
N THR A 59 -2.87 -4.17 -5.29
CA THR A 59 -2.75 -4.92 -6.53
C THR A 59 -3.76 -6.07 -6.54
N SER A 60 -4.20 -6.49 -7.72
CA SER A 60 -5.18 -7.57 -7.89
C SER A 60 -4.58 -8.97 -7.73
N LYS A 61 -3.24 -9.08 -7.73
CA LYS A 61 -2.52 -10.35 -7.64
C LYS A 61 -1.91 -10.57 -6.24
N PRO A 62 -1.86 -11.82 -5.73
CA PRO A 62 -1.19 -12.11 -4.47
C PRO A 62 0.31 -11.77 -4.53
N VAL A 63 0.75 -10.91 -3.61
CA VAL A 63 2.14 -10.44 -3.50
C VAL A 63 2.99 -11.48 -2.77
N ALA A 64 4.18 -11.76 -3.32
CA ALA A 64 5.23 -12.53 -2.64
C ALA A 64 6.29 -11.59 -2.05
N GLU A 65 6.73 -10.60 -2.83
CA GLU A 65 7.78 -9.65 -2.45
C GLU A 65 7.53 -8.28 -3.09
N VAL A 66 7.86 -7.19 -2.38
CA VAL A 66 7.89 -5.82 -2.91
C VAL A 66 9.24 -5.17 -2.62
N SER A 67 9.84 -4.56 -3.64
CA SER A 67 11.03 -3.73 -3.46
C SER A 67 10.62 -2.28 -3.23
N TRP A 68 10.93 -1.77 -2.02
CA TRP A 68 10.58 -0.41 -1.60
C TRP A 68 11.77 0.54 -1.66
N THR A 69 11.51 1.78 -2.07
CA THR A 69 12.37 2.93 -1.78
C THR A 69 11.58 3.93 -0.95
N TYR A 70 12.22 4.65 -0.05
CA TYR A 70 11.52 5.47 0.93
C TYR A 70 12.37 6.61 1.47
N GLN A 71 11.70 7.68 1.89
CA GLN A 71 12.32 8.85 2.49
C GLN A 71 11.34 9.55 3.45
N SER A 72 11.88 10.28 4.42
CA SER A 72 11.07 11.04 5.39
C SER A 72 11.73 12.38 5.71
N GLN A 73 10.90 13.37 6.04
CA GLN A 73 11.39 14.69 6.46
C GLN A 73 12.22 14.62 7.74
N HIS A 74 11.86 13.71 8.65
CA HIS A 74 12.49 13.52 9.94
C HIS A 74 13.05 12.11 10.09
N SER A 75 14.00 11.95 11.02
CA SER A 75 14.50 10.65 11.43
C SER A 75 13.39 9.82 12.08
N GLY A 76 13.35 8.53 11.77
CA GLY A 76 12.41 7.57 12.34
C GLY A 76 12.83 6.14 11.98
N ARG A 77 11.91 5.19 12.19
CA ARG A 77 12.12 3.78 11.82
C ARG A 77 11.28 3.43 10.61
N TRP A 78 11.91 2.78 9.64
CA TRP A 78 11.24 2.13 8.51
C TRP A 78 11.13 0.63 8.76
N ASP A 79 9.97 0.06 8.48
CA ASP A 79 9.68 -1.37 8.58
C ASP A 79 8.92 -1.82 7.32
N CYS A 80 9.66 -2.35 6.35
CA CYS A 80 9.11 -2.70 5.03
C CYS A 80 9.41 -4.15 4.62
N ARG A 81 10.48 -4.76 5.15
CA ARG A 81 10.89 -6.20 5.06
C ARG A 81 10.48 -6.95 3.78
N ASN A 82 10.48 -6.24 2.66
CA ASN A 82 10.01 -6.66 1.35
C ASN A 82 8.58 -7.22 1.28
N GLY A 83 7.71 -6.91 2.24
CA GLY A 83 6.30 -7.31 2.21
C GLY A 83 5.41 -6.32 1.45
N GLN A 84 4.11 -6.62 1.42
CA GLN A 84 3.09 -5.77 0.77
C GLN A 84 2.93 -4.42 1.48
N TYR A 85 3.36 -4.31 2.73
CA TYR A 85 3.27 -3.12 3.56
C TYR A 85 4.64 -2.55 3.91
N CYS A 86 4.69 -1.24 4.08
CA CYS A 86 5.86 -0.50 4.52
C CYS A 86 5.41 0.55 5.53
N ARG A 87 6.05 0.62 6.69
CA ARG A 87 5.66 1.56 7.76
C ARG A 87 6.82 2.47 8.12
N PHE A 88 6.54 3.77 8.16
CA PHE A 88 7.39 4.74 8.82
C PHE A 88 6.83 5.06 10.21
N SER A 89 7.66 4.98 11.24
CA SER A 89 7.35 5.44 12.59
C SER A 89 8.20 6.64 12.94
N ASN A 90 7.54 7.77 13.21
CA ASN A 90 8.18 9.00 13.60
C ASN A 90 8.60 8.95 15.07
N TYR A 91 9.86 9.32 15.34
CA TYR A 91 10.38 9.50 16.70
C TYR A 91 10.71 10.97 17.01
N SER A 92 10.54 11.86 16.03
CA SER A 92 10.74 13.28 16.21
C SER A 92 9.65 13.88 17.11
N SER A 93 10.04 14.78 18.00
CA SER A 93 9.12 15.64 18.77
C SER A 93 8.53 16.77 17.92
N SER A 94 8.86 16.85 16.62
CA SER A 94 8.32 17.86 15.72
C SER A 94 6.79 17.72 15.61
N PRO A 95 6.05 18.84 15.63
CA PRO A 95 4.58 18.83 15.58
C PRO A 95 4.05 18.53 14.18
N SER A 96 4.90 18.30 13.19
CA SER A 96 4.50 17.90 11.85
C SER A 96 5.60 17.07 11.22
N GLY A 97 5.24 16.34 10.17
CA GLY A 97 6.22 15.65 9.36
C GLY A 97 5.60 14.99 8.15
N SER A 98 6.45 14.37 7.35
CA SER A 98 6.02 13.58 6.21
C SER A 98 6.95 12.40 5.93
N ALA A 99 6.39 11.43 5.22
CA ALA A 99 7.08 10.25 4.73
C ALA A 99 6.56 9.89 3.35
N GLU A 100 7.43 9.34 2.52
CA GLU A 100 7.14 8.87 1.17
C GLU A 100 7.69 7.46 1.01
N ALA A 101 6.90 6.58 0.39
CA ALA A 101 7.36 5.26 -0.02
C ALA A 101 6.91 4.97 -1.46
N CYS A 102 7.85 4.43 -2.24
CA CYS A 102 7.63 4.01 -3.61
C CYS A 102 7.89 2.51 -3.75
N ALA A 103 6.93 1.79 -4.31
CA ALA A 103 7.14 0.43 -4.78
C ALA A 103 7.81 0.51 -6.16
N THR A 104 9.00 -0.08 -6.27
CA THR A 104 9.83 -0.06 -7.48
C THR A 104 9.77 -1.36 -8.27
N ARG A 105 9.40 -2.46 -7.60
CA ARG A 105 9.20 -3.77 -8.20
C ARG A 105 8.29 -4.60 -7.30
N VAL A 106 7.49 -5.48 -7.91
CA VAL A 106 6.72 -6.51 -7.21
C VAL A 106 6.96 -7.87 -7.84
N LEU A 107 7.14 -8.89 -7.01
CA LEU A 107 7.08 -10.31 -7.36
C LEU A 107 5.77 -10.87 -6.82
N TYR A 108 5.03 -11.54 -7.68
CA TYR A 108 3.77 -12.19 -7.35
C TYR A 108 3.98 -13.66 -7.01
N LYS A 109 3.04 -14.24 -6.25
CA LYS A 109 3.10 -15.67 -5.87
C LYS A 109 2.99 -16.63 -7.07
N ASP A 110 2.52 -16.14 -8.23
CA ASP A 110 2.49 -16.89 -9.50
C ASP A 110 3.85 -16.88 -10.23
N GLY A 111 4.89 -16.29 -9.64
CA GLY A 111 6.23 -16.15 -10.21
C GLY A 111 6.37 -15.02 -11.23
N THR A 112 5.29 -14.33 -11.58
CA THR A 112 5.35 -13.15 -12.44
C THR A 112 5.86 -11.94 -11.65
N TRP A 113 6.51 -11.02 -12.34
CA TRP A 113 7.01 -9.80 -11.73
C TRP A 113 6.80 -8.62 -12.67
N GLU A 114 6.73 -7.43 -12.10
CA GLU A 114 6.70 -6.18 -12.87
C GLU A 114 7.50 -5.09 -12.16
N ASN A 115 8.09 -4.20 -12.95
CA ASN A 115 8.67 -2.97 -12.43
C ASN A 115 7.56 -1.96 -12.18
N LEU A 116 7.66 -1.30 -11.04
CA LEU A 116 6.72 -0.28 -10.61
C LEU A 116 7.44 1.05 -10.48
N ASN A 117 6.69 2.12 -10.57
CA ASN A 117 7.13 3.45 -10.14
C ASN A 117 5.94 4.15 -9.47
N SER A 118 5.33 3.44 -8.52
CA SER A 118 4.16 3.93 -7.80
C SER A 118 4.58 4.38 -6.42
N CYS A 119 4.27 5.62 -6.08
CA CYS A 119 4.62 6.27 -4.83
C CYS A 119 3.37 6.75 -4.12
N ALA A 120 3.42 6.75 -2.79
CA ALA A 120 2.47 7.52 -1.99
C ALA A 120 3.20 8.37 -0.95
N TYR A 121 2.56 9.48 -0.59
CA TYR A 121 3.09 10.49 0.31
C TYR A 121 2.12 10.74 1.47
N GLY A 122 2.61 10.54 2.69
CA GLY A 122 1.87 10.79 3.92
C GLY A 122 2.35 12.06 4.62
N SER A 123 1.42 12.92 5.02
CA SER A 123 1.71 14.11 5.82
C SER A 123 0.87 14.15 7.09
N TYR A 124 1.50 14.47 8.21
CA TYR A 124 0.83 14.47 9.51
C TYR A 124 1.20 15.71 10.33
N TRP A 125 0.30 16.11 11.22
CA TRP A 125 0.55 17.20 12.16
C TRP A 125 -0.17 16.98 13.49
N HIS A 126 0.52 17.30 14.57
CA HIS A 126 -0.01 17.32 15.92
C HIS A 126 -0.34 18.76 16.31
N GLY A 127 -1.60 18.99 16.68
CA GLY A 127 -2.07 20.26 17.25
C GLY A 127 -2.46 20.10 18.72
N SER A 128 -2.68 21.23 19.40
CA SER A 128 -3.23 21.29 20.76
C SER A 128 -4.73 21.00 20.76
N GLY A 129 -5.09 19.73 20.55
CA GLY A 129 -6.46 19.22 20.65
C GLY A 129 -6.69 18.38 21.92
N PRO A 130 -7.94 18.00 22.22
CA PRO A 130 -8.23 17.10 23.34
C PRO A 130 -7.49 15.76 23.18
N ILE A 131 -7.05 15.18 24.29
CA ILE A 131 -6.41 13.86 24.30
C ILE A 131 -7.48 12.81 24.00
N LEU A 132 -7.57 12.39 22.74
CA LEU A 132 -8.43 11.31 22.29
C LEU A 132 -7.65 9.99 22.25
N LYS A 133 -8.35 8.87 22.44
CA LYS A 133 -7.77 7.55 22.18
C LYS A 133 -7.38 7.47 20.70
N PRO A 134 -6.11 7.23 20.35
CA PRO A 134 -5.69 7.16 18.96
C PRO A 134 -6.33 5.98 18.25
N PHE A 135 -6.79 6.21 17.03
CA PHE A 135 -6.95 5.16 16.03
C PHE A 135 -5.57 4.76 15.52
N ASN A 136 -5.27 3.46 15.57
CA ASN A 136 -4.04 2.90 15.06
C ASN A 136 -4.34 1.90 13.94
N VAL A 137 -3.47 1.90 12.93
CA VAL A 137 -3.59 0.98 11.80
C VAL A 137 -2.89 -0.32 12.18
N ASP A 138 -3.69 -1.33 12.50
CA ASP A 138 -3.20 -2.66 12.84
C ASP A 138 -2.89 -3.44 11.56
N VAL A 139 -1.60 -3.63 11.29
CA VAL A 139 -1.10 -4.48 10.20
C VAL A 139 -0.39 -5.67 10.83
N PRO A 140 -0.76 -6.92 10.50
CA PRO A 140 -0.08 -8.10 11.00
C PRO A 140 1.40 -8.10 10.62
N GLU A 141 2.26 -8.56 11.53
CA GLU A 141 3.72 -8.58 11.34
C GLU A 141 4.14 -9.35 10.07
N ALA A 142 3.42 -10.42 9.75
CA ALA A 142 3.64 -11.22 8.55
C ALA A 142 3.43 -10.44 7.24
N ALA A 143 2.57 -9.41 7.24
CA ALA A 143 2.27 -8.63 6.03
C ALA A 143 3.41 -7.66 5.65
N PHE A 144 4.32 -7.38 6.57
CA PHE A 144 5.55 -6.62 6.29
C PHE A 144 6.66 -7.49 5.72
N SER A 145 6.60 -8.81 5.90
CA SER A 145 7.66 -9.71 5.45
C SER A 145 7.28 -10.38 4.14
N SER A 146 8.25 -10.61 3.27
CA SER A 146 8.07 -11.53 2.15
C SER A 146 7.78 -12.94 2.68
N GLU A 147 6.79 -13.63 2.13
CA GLU A 147 6.65 -15.06 2.38
C GLU A 147 7.80 -15.78 1.66
N GLN A 148 8.63 -16.52 2.41
CA GLN A 148 9.60 -17.42 1.78
C GLN A 148 8.79 -18.48 1.01
N LEU A 149 8.88 -18.44 -0.33
CA LEU A 149 8.48 -19.56 -1.17
C LEU A 149 9.43 -20.71 -0.82
N ILE A 150 8.94 -21.66 -0.02
CA ILE A 150 9.67 -22.90 0.26
C ILE A 150 9.54 -23.74 -1.01
N ASP A 151 10.66 -23.92 -1.72
CA ASP A 151 10.82 -24.89 -2.82
C ASP A 151 10.64 -26.35 -2.35
#